data_AF-A0A2V8F8F0-F1
#
_entry.id   AF-A0A2V8F8F0-F1
#
_cell.length_a   1.000
_cell.length_b   1.000
_cell.length_c   1.000
_cell.angle_alpha   90.00
_cell.angle_beta   90.00
_cell.angle_gamma   90.00
#
_symmetry.space_group_name_H-M   'P 1'
#
loop_
_entity.id
_entity.type
_entity.pdbx_description
1 polymer ?
#
loop_
_entity_poly.entity_id
_entity_poly.type
_entity_poly.pdbx_seq_one_letter_code
_entity_poly.pdbx_strand_id
1 'polypeptide(L)'
;MQLAITARRAEKPMYRAPGSDHWEEISWDALLDRLAQRIKDSRDATFVTQDANGNTVNRCEGVAFAGGAAFSSEEGYFATKVMRGLGLIHLEQQARV
;
A
#
# COMPACT_ATOMS: atom_id res chain seq x y z
N MET A 1 1.54 -24.65 15.43
CA MET A 1 0.77 -24.83 14.18
C MET A 1 -0.64 -24.25 14.19
N GLN A 2 -1.28 -24.03 15.35
CA GLN A 2 -2.67 -23.50 15.40
C GLN A 2 -2.90 -22.20 14.60
N LEU A 3 -1.91 -21.30 14.57
CA LEU A 3 -1.97 -20.07 13.76
C LEU A 3 -2.09 -20.36 12.24
N ALA A 4 -1.39 -21.38 11.75
CA ALA A 4 -1.38 -21.71 10.33
C ALA A 4 -2.67 -22.42 9.89
N ILE A 5 -3.33 -23.18 10.76
CA ILE A 5 -4.51 -24.00 10.41
C ILE A 5 -5.84 -23.43 10.93
N THR A 6 -5.85 -22.20 11.42
CA THR A 6 -7.07 -21.58 11.94
C THR A 6 -8.12 -21.38 10.85
N ALA A 7 -9.38 -21.66 11.15
CA ALA A 7 -10.51 -21.38 10.24
C ALA A 7 -10.79 -19.87 10.06
N ARG A 8 -10.08 -19.00 10.78
CA ARG A 8 -10.25 -17.54 10.71
C ARG A 8 -9.36 -16.86 9.66
N ARG A 9 -8.58 -17.61 8.88
CA ARG A 9 -7.77 -17.00 7.82
C ARG A 9 -8.69 -16.50 6.70
N ALA A 10 -8.38 -15.32 6.15
CA ALA A 10 -9.03 -14.88 4.93
C ALA A 10 -8.57 -15.75 3.76
N GLU A 11 -9.54 -16.31 3.01
CA GLU A 11 -9.26 -17.20 1.88
C GLU A 11 -9.32 -16.47 0.53
N LYS A 12 -10.04 -15.33 0.48
CA LYS A 12 -10.30 -14.58 -0.74
C LYS A 12 -10.17 -13.07 -0.50
N PRO A 13 -9.94 -12.28 -1.56
CA PRO A 13 -10.07 -10.83 -1.50
C PRO A 13 -11.47 -10.40 -1.05
N MET A 14 -11.51 -9.44 -0.13
CA MET A 14 -12.73 -8.85 0.37
C MET A 14 -12.73 -7.34 0.08
N TYR A 15 -13.86 -6.80 -0.35
CA TYR A 15 -14.05 -5.37 -0.57
C TYR A 15 -15.15 -4.83 0.35
N ARG A 16 -14.94 -3.62 0.85
CA ARG A 16 -15.94 -2.86 1.61
C ARG A 16 -16.15 -1.51 0.93
N ALA A 17 -17.35 -1.27 0.43
CA ALA A 17 -17.70 -0.01 -0.20
C ALA A 17 -17.74 1.15 0.82
N PRO A 18 -17.48 2.40 0.39
CA PRO A 18 -17.66 3.57 1.26
C PRO A 18 -19.07 3.59 1.88
N GLY A 19 -19.14 3.73 3.20
CA GLY A 19 -20.40 3.74 3.95
C GLY A 19 -21.05 2.36 4.18
N SER A 20 -20.52 1.27 3.60
CA SER A 20 -21.03 -0.08 3.87
C SER A 20 -20.63 -0.56 5.27
N ASP A 21 -21.42 -1.45 5.86
CA ASP A 21 -21.18 -2.16 7.12
C ASP A 21 -20.74 -3.62 6.94
N HIS A 22 -20.71 -4.13 5.70
CA HIS A 22 -20.37 -5.51 5.37
C HIS A 22 -19.28 -5.62 4.30
N TRP A 23 -18.71 -6.81 4.18
CA TRP A 23 -17.70 -7.16 3.20
C TRP A 23 -18.31 -7.99 2.07
N GLU A 24 -17.80 -7.79 0.86
CA GLU A 24 -18.14 -8.55 -0.34
C GLU A 24 -16.90 -9.28 -0.86
N GLU A 25 -17.04 -10.55 -1.24
CA GLU A 25 -15.98 -11.28 -1.94
C GLU A 25 -15.79 -10.72 -3.36
N ILE A 26 -14.54 -10.49 -3.76
CA ILE A 26 -14.20 -10.06 -5.13
C ILE A 26 -13.07 -10.90 -5.72
N SER A 27 -12.89 -10.85 -7.04
CA SER A 27 -11.74 -11.50 -7.69
C SER A 27 -10.44 -10.74 -7.40
N TRP A 28 -9.31 -11.45 -7.56
CA TRP A 28 -7.98 -10.83 -7.46
C TRP A 28 -7.77 -9.72 -8.49
N ASP A 29 -8.20 -9.92 -9.74
CA ASP A 29 -8.09 -8.90 -10.79
C ASP A 29 -8.87 -7.63 -10.41
N ALA A 30 -10.12 -7.79 -9.93
CA ALA A 30 -10.93 -6.67 -9.49
C ALA A 30 -10.32 -5.93 -8.30
N LEU A 31 -9.66 -6.65 -7.37
CA LEU A 31 -8.96 -6.03 -6.24
C LEU A 31 -7.76 -5.22 -6.73
N LEU A 32 -6.92 -5.81 -7.58
CA LEU A 32 -5.68 -5.20 -8.06
C LEU A 32 -5.95 -3.99 -8.96
N ASP A 33 -6.93 -4.06 -9.86
CA ASP A 33 -7.35 -2.94 -10.70
C ASP A 33 -7.84 -1.76 -9.85
N ARG A 34 -8.66 -2.03 -8.83
CA ARG A 34 -9.14 -0.99 -7.90
C ARG A 34 -7.98 -0.38 -7.11
N LEU A 35 -7.09 -1.20 -6.58
CA LEU A 35 -5.93 -0.72 -5.81
C LEU A 35 -5.02 0.16 -6.68
N ALA A 36 -4.69 -0.30 -7.89
CA ALA A 36 -3.86 0.42 -8.84
C ALA A 36 -4.50 1.78 -9.22
N GLN A 37 -5.80 1.80 -9.51
CA GLN A 37 -6.51 3.03 -9.83
C GLN A 37 -6.45 4.03 -8.66
N ARG A 38 -6.69 3.58 -7.42
CA ARG A 38 -6.65 4.45 -6.24
C ARG A 38 -5.26 5.01 -5.94
N ILE A 39 -4.22 4.18 -6.09
CA ILE A 39 -2.83 4.64 -5.95
C ILE A 39 -2.52 5.68 -7.03
N LYS A 40 -2.91 5.43 -8.28
CA LYS A 40 -2.68 6.34 -9.40
C LYS A 40 -3.41 7.68 -9.18
N ASP A 41 -4.69 7.64 -8.86
CA ASP A 41 -5.52 8.84 -8.61
C ASP A 41 -4.91 9.70 -7.50
N SER A 42 -4.54 9.07 -6.38
CA SER A 42 -3.94 9.77 -5.24
C SER A 42 -2.57 10.32 -5.59
N ARG A 43 -1.76 9.56 -6.32
CA ARG A 43 -0.41 10.00 -6.73
C ARG A 43 -0.51 11.18 -7.66
N ASP A 44 -1.28 11.09 -8.74
CA ASP A 44 -1.40 12.16 -9.73
C ASP A 44 -1.93 13.46 -9.11
N ALA A 45 -2.84 13.35 -8.12
CA ALA A 45 -3.37 14.50 -7.40
C ALA A 45 -2.38 15.14 -6.41
N THR A 46 -1.34 14.43 -5.97
CA THR A 46 -0.47 14.86 -4.85
C THR A 46 1.02 14.78 -5.16
N PHE A 47 1.41 14.50 -6.40
CA PHE A 47 2.81 14.36 -6.77
C PHE A 47 3.50 15.72 -6.86
N VAL A 48 4.62 15.85 -6.14
CA VAL A 48 5.44 17.06 -6.10
C VAL A 48 6.72 16.80 -6.88
N THR A 49 6.87 17.48 -8.02
CA THR A 49 8.08 17.39 -8.85
C THR A 49 9.20 18.26 -8.32
N GLN A 50 8.88 19.49 -7.87
CA GLN A 50 9.82 20.44 -7.28
C GLN A 50 9.33 20.96 -5.92
N ASP A 51 10.25 21.22 -5.00
CA ASP A 51 9.93 21.86 -3.72
C ASP A 51 9.82 23.40 -3.84
N ALA A 52 9.52 24.07 -2.72
CA ALA A 52 9.38 25.53 -2.66
C ALA A 52 10.66 26.30 -3.01
N ASN A 53 11.82 25.65 -2.99
CA ASN A 53 13.12 26.23 -3.34
C ASN A 53 13.52 25.91 -4.79
N GLY A 54 12.68 25.20 -5.56
CA GLY A 54 12.96 24.79 -6.94
C GLY A 54 13.83 23.53 -7.05
N ASN A 55 14.06 22.79 -5.97
CA ASN A 55 14.81 21.53 -6.05
C ASN A 55 13.91 20.42 -6.59
N THR A 56 14.43 19.58 -7.48
CA THR A 56 13.73 18.35 -7.91
C THR A 56 13.63 17.37 -6.75
N VAL A 57 12.41 16.95 -6.42
CA VAL A 57 12.13 16.03 -5.30
C VAL A 57 11.33 14.80 -5.68
N ASN A 58 10.51 14.86 -6.74
CA ASN A 58 9.75 13.73 -7.31
C ASN A 58 9.11 12.80 -6.25
N ARG A 59 8.27 13.38 -5.37
CA ARG A 59 7.68 12.67 -4.24
C ARG A 59 6.16 12.66 -4.26
N CYS A 60 5.57 11.58 -3.75
CA CYS A 60 4.14 11.38 -3.55
C CYS A 60 3.83 11.55 -2.06
N GLU A 61 3.02 12.57 -1.72
CA GLU A 61 2.66 12.89 -0.34
C GLU A 61 1.27 12.37 0.06
N GLY A 62 0.42 11.99 -0.92
CA GLY A 62 -0.94 11.51 -0.67
C GLY A 62 -1.07 10.04 -0.28
N VAL A 63 0.03 9.28 -0.26
CA VAL A 63 0.03 7.85 0.08
C VAL A 63 1.11 7.55 1.12
N ALA A 64 0.76 6.76 2.13
CA ALA A 64 1.68 6.25 3.14
C ALA A 64 1.65 4.72 3.20
N PHE A 65 2.78 4.13 3.59
CA PHE A 65 2.93 2.70 3.82
C PHE A 65 3.47 2.46 5.23
N ALA A 66 2.87 1.50 5.93
CA ALA A 66 3.28 1.08 7.26
C ALA A 66 3.44 -0.44 7.31
N GLY A 67 4.65 -0.91 7.63
CA GLY A 67 4.91 -2.33 7.88
C GLY A 67 6.30 -2.79 7.46
N GLY A 68 6.51 -4.10 7.53
CA GLY A 68 7.67 -4.75 6.94
C GLY A 68 8.38 -5.76 7.84
N ALA A 69 8.35 -5.60 9.17
CA ALA A 69 9.16 -6.45 10.05
C ALA A 69 8.73 -7.93 10.09
N ALA A 70 7.51 -8.23 9.67
CA ALA A 70 6.99 -9.60 9.58
C ALA A 70 7.16 -10.22 8.16
N PHE A 71 7.70 -9.46 7.21
CA PHE A 71 7.99 -9.95 5.87
C PHE A 71 9.31 -10.70 5.86
N SER A 72 9.54 -11.49 4.81
CA SER A 72 10.89 -11.91 4.49
C SER A 72 11.75 -10.72 4.08
N SER A 73 13.07 -10.87 4.11
CA SER A 73 14.01 -9.82 3.65
C SER A 73 13.77 -9.44 2.19
N GLU A 74 13.45 -10.41 1.34
CA GLU A 74 13.20 -10.24 -0.09
C GLU A 74 11.90 -9.46 -0.33
N GLU A 75 10.83 -9.79 0.41
CA GLU A 75 9.54 -9.09 0.37
C GLU A 75 9.68 -7.65 0.87
N GLY A 76 10.43 -7.42 1.96
CA GLY A 76 10.74 -6.08 2.45
C GLY A 76 11.53 -5.24 1.45
N TYR A 77 12.52 -5.86 0.78
CA TYR A 77 13.28 -5.22 -0.29
C TYR A 77 12.39 -4.86 -1.49
N PHE A 78 11.52 -5.80 -1.90
CA PHE A 78 10.55 -5.57 -2.97
C PHE A 78 9.58 -4.44 -2.64
N ALA A 79 8.95 -4.47 -1.46
CA ALA A 79 8.03 -3.43 -1.00
C ALA A 79 8.71 -2.05 -1.02
N THR A 80 9.94 -1.94 -0.50
CA THR A 80 10.69 -0.69 -0.50
C THR A 80 10.90 -0.15 -1.92
N LYS A 81 11.29 -1.01 -2.87
CA LYS A 81 11.48 -0.61 -4.27
C LYS A 81 10.19 -0.15 -4.94
N VAL A 82 9.08 -0.85 -4.71
CA VAL A 82 7.77 -0.46 -5.27
C VAL A 82 7.35 0.89 -4.71
N MET A 83 7.38 1.08 -3.38
CA MET A 83 6.94 2.33 -2.76
C MET A 83 7.81 3.52 -3.17
N ARG A 84 9.15 3.35 -3.21
CA ARG A 84 10.05 4.41 -3.68
C ARG A 84 9.95 4.65 -5.18
N GLY A 85 9.69 3.62 -6.00
CA GLY A 85 9.43 3.77 -7.42
C GLY A 85 8.17 4.59 -7.72
N LEU A 86 7.18 4.54 -6.84
CA LEU A 86 5.99 5.39 -6.89
C LEU A 86 6.22 6.80 -6.30
N GLY A 87 7.37 7.04 -5.67
CA GLY A 87 7.75 8.32 -5.06
C GLY A 87 7.30 8.50 -3.60
N LEU A 88 6.81 7.45 -2.93
CA LEU A 88 6.33 7.58 -1.54
C LEU A 88 7.49 7.95 -0.60
N ILE A 89 7.22 8.92 0.27
CA ILE A 89 8.14 9.35 1.33
C ILE A 89 7.68 8.94 2.73
N HIS A 90 6.37 8.78 2.91
CA HIS A 90 5.78 8.29 4.15
C HIS A 90 5.84 6.75 4.18
N LEU A 91 7.06 6.24 4.42
CA LEU A 91 7.38 4.81 4.42
C LEU A 91 7.97 4.44 5.79
N GLU A 92 7.16 3.85 6.66
CA GLU A 92 7.55 3.55 8.05
C GLU A 92 7.34 2.06 8.39
N GLN A 93 8.06 1.57 9.40
CA GLN A 93 8.03 0.18 9.83
C GLN A 93 8.27 0.05 11.33
N GLN A 94 8.08 -1.15 11.87
CA GLN A 94 8.17 -1.42 13.32
C GLN A 94 9.54 -1.04 13.90
N ALA A 95 10.64 -1.18 13.15
CA ALA A 95 11.97 -0.82 13.63
C ALA A 95 12.17 0.66 14.00
N ARG A 96 11.23 1.56 13.64
CA ARG A 96 11.25 2.96 14.07
C ARG A 96 10.90 3.13 15.56
N VAL A 97 10.04 2.26 16.09
CA VAL A 97 9.48 2.32 17.45
C VAL A 97 10.27 1.40 18.37
#